data_AF-I3S3T7-F1
#
_entry.id   AF-I3S3T7-F1
#
_cell.length_a   1.000
_cell.length_b   1.000
_cell.length_c   1.000
_cell.angle_alpha   90.00
_cell.angle_beta   90.00
_cell.angle_gamma   90.00
#
_symmetry.space_group_name_H-M   'P 1'
#
loop_
_entity.id
_entity.type
_entity.pdbx_description
1 polymer ?
#
loop_
_entity_poly.entity_id
_entity_poly.type
_entity_poly.pdbx_seq_one_letter_code
_entity_poly.pdbx_strand_id
1 'polypeptide(L)'
;MASALVRSALLRTTLRGGARGGSLTPKRNFSSSGGHDDAYETAKWEKITYLGIASCTALAAYCLSKGHPHYEEPPAYPYLHIRNKEFPWGPDGLFETKHEHH
;
A
#
# COMPACT_ATOMS: atom_id res chain seq x y z
N MET A 1 37.83 -27.46 -55.68
CA MET A 1 38.73 -28.14 -54.70
C MET A 1 39.60 -27.06 -54.08
N ALA A 2 39.34 -26.70 -52.82
CA ALA A 2 40.07 -25.65 -52.10
C ALA A 2 40.97 -26.32 -51.05
N SER A 3 42.27 -26.18 -51.24
CA SER A 3 43.31 -26.82 -50.43
C SER A 3 43.51 -26.06 -49.11
N ALA A 4 43.51 -26.80 -48.01
CA ALA A 4 43.79 -26.33 -46.66
C ALA A 4 45.25 -25.89 -46.48
N LEU A 5 45.48 -24.85 -45.68
CA LEU A 5 46.76 -24.59 -45.00
C LEU A 5 46.52 -24.32 -43.53
N VAL A 6 46.56 -25.40 -42.74
CA VAL A 6 46.82 -25.36 -41.30
C VAL A 6 48.31 -25.10 -41.11
N ARG A 7 48.67 -24.02 -40.40
CA ARG A 7 49.97 -23.92 -39.72
C ARG A 7 49.81 -23.30 -38.34
N SER A 8 49.88 -24.18 -37.36
CA SER A 8 49.98 -23.93 -35.92
C SER A 8 51.13 -22.97 -35.59
N ALA A 9 50.83 -21.90 -34.85
CA ALA A 9 51.82 -21.14 -34.10
C ALA A 9 51.67 -21.48 -32.62
N LEU A 10 52.66 -22.23 -32.12
CA LEU A 10 52.82 -22.63 -30.74
C LEU A 10 52.77 -21.44 -29.76
N LEU A 11 52.06 -21.66 -28.66
CA LEU A 11 52.47 -21.42 -27.27
C LEU A 11 53.62 -20.41 -27.08
N ARG A 12 53.27 -19.21 -26.62
CA ARG A 12 54.15 -18.40 -25.76
C ARG A 12 53.38 -17.97 -24.51
N THR A 13 53.43 -18.85 -23.52
CA THR A 13 53.26 -18.48 -22.11
C THR A 13 54.56 -17.83 -21.65
N THR A 14 54.53 -16.55 -21.31
CA THR A 14 55.53 -15.91 -20.45
C THR A 14 54.91 -14.72 -19.70
N LEU A 15 54.58 -14.98 -18.44
CA LEU A 15 54.84 -14.09 -17.30
C LEU A 15 54.37 -12.62 -17.40
N ARG A 16 53.09 -12.39 -17.07
CA ARG A 16 52.70 -11.30 -16.15
C ARG A 16 52.17 -11.99 -14.90
N GLY A 17 52.97 -12.18 -13.84
CA GLY A 17 53.49 -11.07 -13.05
C GLY A 17 52.31 -10.48 -12.29
N GLY A 18 51.94 -11.11 -11.19
CA GLY A 18 50.69 -10.86 -10.48
C GLY A 18 50.56 -9.43 -9.96
N ALA A 19 49.52 -8.74 -10.42
CA ALA A 19 48.80 -7.82 -9.56
C ALA A 19 47.69 -8.63 -8.89
N ARG A 20 47.85 -8.92 -7.60
CA ARG A 20 46.72 -9.29 -6.73
C ARG A 20 45.82 -8.06 -6.57
N GLY A 21 45.13 -7.69 -7.64
CA GLY A 21 43.98 -6.80 -7.64
C GLY A 21 42.70 -7.59 -7.40
N GLY A 22 42.76 -8.62 -6.56
CA GLY A 22 41.57 -9.25 -6.03
C GLY A 22 41.08 -8.38 -4.90
N SER A 23 40.23 -7.41 -5.21
CA SER A 23 39.39 -6.77 -4.21
C SER A 23 38.71 -7.88 -3.41
N LEU A 24 39.19 -8.15 -2.19
CA LEU A 24 38.49 -8.96 -1.20
C LEU A 24 37.30 -8.17 -0.62
N THR A 25 36.62 -7.36 -1.44
CA THR A 25 35.31 -6.83 -1.08
C THR A 25 34.40 -8.04 -0.92
N PRO A 26 33.91 -8.34 0.28
CA PRO A 26 32.88 -9.35 0.45
C PRO A 26 31.77 -8.96 -0.53
N LYS A 27 31.41 -9.85 -1.45
CA LYS A 27 30.23 -9.66 -2.29
C LYS A 27 29.07 -9.52 -1.31
N ARG A 28 28.61 -8.27 -1.11
CA ARG A 28 27.49 -7.97 -0.24
C ARG A 28 26.29 -8.65 -0.90
N ASN A 29 25.91 -9.82 -0.40
CA ASN A 29 24.63 -10.38 -0.74
C ASN A 29 23.62 -9.44 -0.10
N PHE A 30 23.11 -8.48 -0.88
CA PHE A 30 21.92 -7.75 -0.49
C PHE A 30 20.85 -8.80 -0.19
N SER A 31 20.05 -8.57 0.86
CA SER A 31 19.00 -9.51 1.31
C SER A 31 17.91 -9.80 0.26
N SER A 32 18.05 -9.29 -0.96
CA SER A 32 17.28 -9.71 -2.13
C SER A 32 17.71 -11.13 -2.52
N SER A 33 17.03 -12.14 -1.97
CA SER A 33 17.12 -13.49 -2.53
C SER A 33 16.66 -13.43 -3.99
N GLY A 34 17.51 -13.81 -4.95
CA GLY A 34 17.20 -13.83 -6.39
C GLY A 34 16.16 -14.89 -6.82
N GLY A 35 15.26 -15.26 -5.92
CA GLY A 35 14.13 -16.16 -6.15
C GLY A 35 12.80 -15.64 -5.59
N HIS A 36 12.76 -14.40 -5.08
CA HIS A 36 11.48 -13.72 -4.84
C HIS A 36 11.04 -13.05 -6.14
N ASP A 37 9.89 -13.48 -6.64
CA ASP A 37 9.26 -12.90 -7.81
C ASP A 37 8.46 -11.66 -7.38
N ASP A 38 9.11 -10.49 -7.44
CA ASP A 38 8.52 -9.21 -7.07
C ASP A 38 7.22 -8.91 -7.85
N ALA A 39 7.12 -9.38 -9.09
CA ALA A 39 5.92 -9.21 -9.91
C ALA A 39 4.77 -10.06 -9.39
N TYR A 40 5.04 -11.33 -9.02
CA TYR A 40 4.06 -12.20 -8.39
C TYR A 40 3.58 -11.65 -7.04
N GLU A 41 4.51 -11.16 -6.20
CA GLU A 41 4.18 -10.60 -4.89
C GLU A 41 3.34 -9.32 -5.01
N THR A 42 3.67 -8.46 -5.97
CA THR A 42 2.86 -7.26 -6.29
C THR A 42 1.47 -7.64 -6.77
N ALA A 43 1.36 -8.60 -7.70
CA ALA A 43 0.08 -9.07 -8.22
C ALA A 43 -0.79 -9.75 -7.15
N LYS A 44 -0.17 -10.42 -6.17
CA LYS A 44 -0.88 -10.99 -5.01
C LYS A 44 -1.52 -9.88 -4.17
N TRP A 45 -0.75 -8.87 -3.78
CA TRP A 45 -1.27 -7.77 -2.98
C TRP A 45 -2.30 -6.93 -3.72
N GLU A 46 -2.10 -6.71 -5.02
CA GLU A 46 -3.09 -6.07 -5.89
C GLU A 46 -4.45 -6.79 -5.83
N LYS A 47 -4.47 -8.12 -5.98
CA LYS A 47 -5.70 -8.92 -5.90
C LYS A 47 -6.36 -8.84 -4.52
N ILE A 48 -5.57 -8.90 -3.45
CA ILE A 48 -6.07 -8.76 -2.08
C ILE A 48 -6.70 -7.38 -1.89
N THR A 49 -6.05 -6.33 -2.38
CA THR A 49 -6.57 -4.96 -2.32
C THR A 49 -7.87 -4.83 -3.12
N TYR A 50 -7.96 -5.37 -4.34
CA TYR A 50 -9.21 -5.33 -5.10
C TYR A 50 -10.35 -6.09 -4.40
N LEU A 51 -10.06 -7.25 -3.81
CA LEU A 51 -11.04 -7.98 -3.00
C LEU A 51 -11.48 -7.16 -1.78
N GLY A 52 -10.54 -6.49 -1.11
CA GLY A 52 -10.80 -5.57 0.00
C GLY A 52 -11.68 -4.39 -0.41
N ILE A 53 -11.35 -3.72 -1.51
CA ILE A 53 -12.13 -2.60 -2.04
C ILE A 53 -13.55 -3.07 -2.38
N ALA A 54 -13.70 -4.15 -3.15
CA ALA A 54 -15.00 -4.66 -3.55
C ALA A 54 -15.87 -5.03 -2.34
N SER A 55 -15.30 -5.73 -1.36
CA SER A 55 -16.02 -6.10 -0.13
C SER A 55 -16.40 -4.89 0.73
N CYS A 56 -15.48 -3.95 0.95
CA CYS A 56 -15.74 -2.72 1.69
C CYS A 56 -16.81 -1.85 1.00
N THR A 57 -16.76 -1.72 -0.34
CA THR A 57 -17.77 -0.98 -1.10
C THR A 57 -19.14 -1.64 -1.03
N ALA A 58 -19.21 -2.98 -1.14
CA ALA A 58 -20.47 -3.71 -1.00
C ALA A 58 -21.05 -3.57 0.42
N LEU A 59 -20.21 -3.65 1.46
CA LEU A 59 -20.63 -3.44 2.84
C LEU A 59 -21.12 -2.00 3.06
N ALA A 60 -20.43 -1.01 2.51
CA ALA A 60 -20.86 0.38 2.57
C ALA A 60 -22.24 0.54 1.90
N ALA A 61 -22.43 0.03 0.68
CA ALA A 61 -23.72 0.07 0.00
C ALA A 61 -24.83 -0.59 0.85
N TYR A 62 -24.54 -1.71 1.49
CA TYR A 62 -25.49 -2.36 2.41
C TYR A 62 -25.83 -1.49 3.62
N CYS A 63 -24.82 -0.95 4.33
CA CYS A 63 -25.03 -0.10 5.51
C CYS A 63 -25.81 1.18 5.17
N LEU A 64 -25.47 1.83 4.05
CA LEU A 64 -26.12 3.06 3.58
C LEU A 64 -27.52 2.82 2.99
N SER A 65 -27.85 1.57 2.60
CA SER A 65 -29.19 1.24 2.10
C SER A 65 -30.27 1.22 3.19
N LYS A 66 -29.87 1.20 4.46
CA LYS A 66 -30.80 1.16 5.60
C LYS A 66 -31.18 2.58 5.99
N GLY A 67 -32.46 2.80 6.30
CA GLY A 67 -32.88 4.00 7.00
C GLY A 67 -32.31 4.04 8.42
N HIS A 68 -32.13 5.24 8.99
CA HIS A 68 -31.76 5.44 10.38
C HIS A 68 -32.92 6.12 11.12
N PRO A 69 -33.90 5.36 11.64
CA PRO A 69 -35.02 5.95 12.36
C PRO A 69 -34.52 6.58 13.66
N HIS A 70 -34.77 7.87 13.83
CA HIS A 70 -34.57 8.55 15.10
C HIS A 70 -35.69 8.13 16.07
N TYR A 71 -35.32 7.94 17.33
CA TYR A 71 -36.28 7.75 18.41
C TYR A 71 -36.83 9.11 18.85
N GLU A 72 -37.96 9.09 19.56
CA GLU A 72 -38.53 10.32 20.12
C GLU A 72 -37.55 11.00 21.06
N GLU A 73 -37.50 12.33 21.00
CA GLU A 73 -36.58 13.10 21.83
C GLU A 73 -36.82 12.80 23.32
N PRO A 74 -35.77 12.50 24.10
CA PRO A 74 -35.94 12.26 25.52
C PRO A 74 -36.43 13.53 26.23
N PRO A 75 -37.01 13.41 27.44
CA PRO A 75 -37.35 14.57 28.24
C PRO A 75 -36.15 15.53 28.40
N ALA A 76 -36.43 16.82 28.53
CA ALA A 76 -35.42 17.87 28.71
C ALA A 76 -34.72 17.75 30.08
N TYR A 77 -33.80 16.79 30.19
CA TYR A 77 -33.04 16.58 31.41
C TYR A 77 -32.06 17.74 31.64
N PRO A 78 -31.80 18.14 32.90
CA PRO A 78 -30.92 19.28 33.21
C PRO A 78 -29.48 19.15 32.69
N TYR A 79 -29.06 17.93 32.34
CA TYR A 79 -27.72 17.63 31.82
C TYR A 79 -27.66 17.55 30.28
N LEU A 80 -28.81 17.62 29.60
CA LEU A 80 -28.89 17.68 28.13
C LEU A 80 -29.06 19.13 27.67
N HIS A 81 -28.64 19.41 26.44
CA HIS A 81 -28.75 20.73 25.81
C HIS A 81 -28.21 21.91 26.67
N ILE A 82 -27.20 21.67 27.52
CA ILE A 82 -26.59 22.71 28.37
C ILE A 82 -25.92 23.78 27.50
N ARG A 83 -26.23 25.06 27.77
CA ARG A 83 -25.57 26.23 27.16
C ARG A 83 -25.06 27.20 28.22
N ASN A 84 -23.76 27.15 28.47
CA ASN A 84 -23.07 28.09 29.37
C ASN A 84 -22.67 29.40 28.66
N LYS A 85 -22.45 29.34 27.34
CA LYS A 85 -22.16 30.48 26.46
C LYS A 85 -22.74 30.17 25.08
N GLU A 86 -23.30 31.18 24.45
CA GLU A 86 -23.82 31.07 23.09
C GLU A 86 -22.74 30.69 22.08
N PHE A 87 -23.13 29.91 21.07
CA PHE A 87 -22.22 29.63 19.97
C PHE A 87 -22.08 30.86 19.05
N PRO A 88 -20.92 31.03 18.38
CA PRO A 88 -20.69 32.14 17.47
C PRO A 88 -21.61 32.21 16.25
N TRP A 89 -22.26 31.09 15.88
CA TRP A 89 -23.03 30.94 14.64
C TRP A 89 -24.54 30.80 14.85
N GLY A 90 -25.02 30.77 16.11
CA GLY A 90 -26.44 30.67 16.41
C GLY A 90 -26.76 29.71 17.57
N PRO A 91 -28.06 29.43 17.80
CA PRO A 91 -28.51 28.61 18.93
C PRO A 91 -28.18 27.11 18.75
N ASP A 92 -28.19 26.60 17.53
CA ASP A 92 -28.07 25.16 17.26
C ASP A 92 -26.61 24.68 17.19
N GLY A 93 -26.40 23.39 17.46
CA GLY A 93 -25.15 22.68 17.30
C GLY A 93 -24.58 22.77 15.88
N LEU A 94 -23.25 22.68 15.76
CA LEU A 94 -22.55 22.85 14.47
C LEU A 94 -23.02 21.87 13.38
N PHE A 95 -23.43 20.66 13.78
CA PHE A 95 -23.91 19.60 12.90
C PHE A 95 -25.27 19.08 13.35
N GLU A 96 -26.16 19.99 13.75
CA GLU A 96 -27.51 19.62 14.19
C GLU A 96 -28.49 19.60 13.02
N THR A 97 -29.22 18.49 12.87
CA THR A 97 -30.32 18.37 11.91
C THR A 97 -31.61 18.81 12.56
N LYS A 98 -32.27 19.79 11.95
CA LYS A 98 -33.60 20.24 12.41
C LYS A 98 -34.63 19.17 12.08
N HIS A 99 -35.23 18.58 13.10
CA HIS A 99 -36.41 17.76 12.94
C HIS A 99 -37.63 18.67 13.03
N GLU A 100 -38.16 19.11 11.87
CA GLU A 100 -39.47 19.75 11.86
C GLU A 100 -40.52 18.68 12.15
N HIS A 101 -41.02 18.66 13.39
CA HIS A 101 -42.25 17.96 13.72
C HIS A 101 -43.42 18.70 13.06
N HIS A 102 -43.80 18.25 11.86
CA HIS A 102 -45.09 18.62 11.26
C HIS A 102 -46.24 17.92 11.97
#